data_AF-M2AZ45-F1
#
_entry.id   AF-M2AZ45-F1
#
_cell.length_a   1.000
_cell.length_b   1.000
_cell.length_c   1.000
_cell.angle_alpha   90.00
_cell.angle_beta   90.00
_cell.angle_gamma   90.00
#
_symmetry.space_group_name_H-M   'P 1'
#
loop_
_entity.id
_entity.type
_entity.pdbx_description
1 polymer ?
#
loop_
_entity_poly.entity_id
_entity_poly.type
_entity_poly.pdbx_seq_one_letter_code
_entity_poly.pdbx_strand_id
1 'polypeptide(L)'
;MEENKDVLQDLLECILDIPPETIAGLELMDKEFHKSLLSEKLGILDIKLRLKDGTFIDIEIQNSWHFDFPERTLYYWSKMYNENIKQGQDYCKIFSRMLL
;
A
#
# COMPACT_ATOMS: atom_id res chain seq x y z
N MET A 1 -9.85 -8.13 -17.59
CA MET A 1 -9.11 -9.39 -17.40
C MET A 1 -8.77 -9.47 -15.94
N GLU A 2 -9.57 -10.24 -15.22
CA GLU A 2 -9.55 -10.43 -13.77
C GLU A 2 -8.77 -11.72 -13.43
N GLU A 3 -7.77 -12.04 -14.25
CA GLU A 3 -7.31 -13.41 -14.48
C GLU A 3 -6.30 -13.93 -13.45
N ASN A 4 -6.00 -13.17 -12.39
CA ASN A 4 -5.02 -13.59 -11.38
C ASN A 4 -5.34 -13.11 -9.96
N LYS A 5 -6.57 -12.62 -9.69
CA LYS A 5 -6.92 -12.18 -8.33
C LYS A 5 -6.93 -13.33 -7.33
N ASP A 6 -7.46 -14.49 -7.73
CA ASP A 6 -7.51 -15.67 -6.86
C ASP A 6 -6.11 -16.19 -6.54
N VAL A 7 -5.23 -16.26 -7.55
CA VAL A 7 -3.83 -16.68 -7.37
C VAL A 7 -3.03 -15.69 -6.51
N LEU A 8 -3.25 -14.39 -6.71
CA LEU A 8 -2.64 -13.35 -5.88
C LEU A 8 -3.13 -13.45 -4.44
N GLN A 9 -4.43 -13.65 -4.24
CA GLN A 9 -5.02 -13.83 -2.92
C GLN A 9 -4.40 -15.04 -2.20
N ASP A 10 -4.35 -16.21 -2.85
CA ASP A 10 -3.74 -17.42 -2.29
C ASP A 10 -2.27 -17.20 -1.90
N LEU A 11 -1.50 -16.52 -2.77
CA LEU A 11 -0.10 -16.19 -2.51
C LEU A 11 0.05 -15.28 -1.29
N LEU A 12 -0.78 -14.23 -1.20
CA LEU A 12 -0.75 -13.27 -0.11
C LEU A 12 -1.20 -13.88 1.22
N GLU A 13 -2.20 -14.76 1.20
CA GLU A 13 -2.62 -15.54 2.37
C GLU A 13 -1.44 -16.36 2.93
N CYS A 14 -0.66 -16.98 2.04
CA CYS A 14 0.50 -17.77 2.44
C CYS A 14 1.67 -16.90 2.97
N ILE A 15 1.90 -15.72 2.39
CA ILE A 15 3.06 -14.87 2.75
C ILE A 15 2.77 -14.02 3.98
N LEU A 16 1.58 -13.46 4.10
CA LEU A 16 1.25 -12.47 5.13
C LEU A 16 0.79 -13.11 6.45
N ASP A 17 0.48 -14.41 6.46
CA ASP A 17 -0.09 -15.13 7.62
C ASP A 17 -1.36 -14.42 8.16
N ILE A 18 -2.19 -13.93 7.23
CA ILE A 18 -3.45 -13.24 7.53
C ILE A 18 -4.60 -14.20 7.21
N PRO A 19 -5.67 -14.24 8.04
CA PRO A 19 -6.80 -15.12 7.79
C PRO A 19 -7.47 -14.87 6.42
N PRO A 20 -7.88 -15.91 5.68
CA PRO A 20 -8.49 -15.79 4.36
C PRO A 20 -9.70 -14.84 4.32
N GLU A 21 -10.49 -14.80 5.38
CA GLU A 21 -11.64 -13.88 5.49
C GLU A 21 -11.26 -12.39 5.46
N THR A 22 -10.03 -12.07 5.87
CA THR A 22 -9.49 -10.70 5.93
C THR A 22 -8.91 -10.28 4.58
N ILE A 23 -8.33 -11.22 3.83
CA ILE A 23 -7.76 -10.99 2.49
C ILE A 23 -8.83 -11.08 1.40
N ALA A 24 -9.90 -11.86 1.62
CA ALA A 24 -10.97 -12.06 0.66
C ALA A 24 -11.53 -10.71 0.17
N GLY A 25 -11.58 -10.52 -1.14
CA GLY A 25 -12.07 -9.29 -1.77
C GLY A 25 -11.16 -8.08 -1.56
N LEU A 26 -9.84 -8.32 -1.44
CA LEU A 26 -8.82 -7.30 -1.63
C LEU A 26 -9.00 -6.56 -2.95
N GLU A 27 -8.54 -5.32 -2.98
CA GLU A 27 -8.51 -4.48 -4.16
C GLU A 27 -7.07 -4.08 -4.50
N LEU A 28 -6.69 -4.29 -5.75
CA LEU A 28 -5.46 -3.73 -6.30
C LEU A 28 -5.67 -2.24 -6.53
N MET A 29 -4.83 -1.43 -5.89
CA MET A 29 -4.87 0.02 -5.97
C MET A 29 -3.89 0.53 -7.03
N ASP A 30 -4.03 1.79 -7.45
CA ASP A 30 -3.00 2.45 -8.25
C ASP A 30 -1.70 2.54 -7.45
N LYS A 31 -0.61 2.11 -8.08
CA LYS A 31 0.73 2.03 -7.49
C LYS A 31 1.49 3.36 -7.61
N GLU A 32 1.05 4.26 -8.47
CA GLU A 32 1.70 5.55 -8.68
C GLU A 32 1.14 6.59 -7.71
N PHE A 33 2.03 7.24 -6.95
CA PHE A 33 1.59 8.37 -6.15
C PHE A 33 1.37 9.61 -7.02
N HIS A 34 0.21 10.23 -6.86
CA HIS A 34 -0.03 11.55 -7.44
C HIS A 34 0.93 12.60 -6.84
N LYS A 35 1.52 13.40 -7.73
CA LYS A 35 2.36 14.53 -7.36
C LYS A 35 1.49 15.74 -7.08
N SER A 36 1.65 16.33 -5.90
CA SER A 36 0.98 17.59 -5.55
C SER A 36 1.80 18.80 -6.02
N LEU A 37 3.13 18.64 -6.14
CA LEU A 37 4.08 19.65 -6.59
C LEU A 37 5.00 19.06 -7.67
N LEU A 38 5.40 19.89 -8.64
CA LEU A 38 6.32 19.46 -9.71
C LEU A 38 7.69 19.00 -9.19
N SER A 39 8.13 19.56 -8.06
CA SER A 39 9.39 19.22 -7.40
C SER A 39 9.35 17.94 -6.58
N GLU A 40 8.17 17.32 -6.38
CA GLU A 40 8.07 16.06 -5.64
C GLU A 40 8.74 14.91 -6.39
N LYS A 41 9.39 14.04 -5.63
CA LYS A 41 9.89 12.76 -6.13
C LYS A 41 8.70 11.91 -6.58
N LEU A 42 8.83 11.21 -7.71
CA LEU A 42 7.84 10.21 -8.10
C LEU A 42 8.09 8.96 -7.26
N GLY A 43 7.04 8.44 -6.63
CA GLY A 43 7.07 7.12 -6.01
C GLY A 43 6.09 6.21 -6.73
N ILE A 44 6.56 5.01 -7.05
CA ILE A 44 5.77 3.96 -7.70
C ILE A 44 6.04 2.72 -6.85
N LEU A 45 4.98 2.18 -6.26
CA LEU A 45 5.04 0.93 -5.50
C LEU A 45 5.13 -0.26 -6.44
N ASP A 46 5.64 -1.39 -5.97
CA ASP A 46 5.54 -2.63 -6.74
C ASP A 46 4.08 -3.11 -6.76
N ILE A 47 3.47 -3.27 -5.58
CA ILE A 47 2.07 -3.66 -5.41
C ILE A 47 1.46 -2.88 -4.24
N LYS A 48 0.32 -2.23 -4.49
CA LYS A 48 -0.49 -1.56 -3.47
C LYS A 48 -1.85 -2.23 -3.35
N LEU A 49 -2.23 -2.62 -2.14
CA LEU A 49 -3.49 -3.30 -1.87
C LEU A 49 -4.34 -2.52 -0.87
N ARG A 50 -5.65 -2.70 -0.97
CA ARG A 50 -6.62 -2.31 0.05
C ARG A 50 -7.42 -3.53 0.47
N LEU A 51 -7.41 -3.82 1.77
CA LEU A 51 -8.27 -4.84 2.37
C LEU A 51 -9.70 -4.29 2.56
N LYS A 52 -10.66 -5.19 2.78
CA LYS A 52 -12.06 -4.85 3.02
C LYS A 52 -12.29 -3.92 4.22
N ASP A 53 -11.43 -4.01 5.25
CA ASP A 53 -11.51 -3.17 6.45
C ASP A 53 -10.91 -1.75 6.23
N GLY A 54 -10.41 -1.46 5.02
CA GLY A 54 -9.78 -0.21 4.66
C GLY A 54 -8.27 -0.15 4.96
N THR A 55 -7.67 -1.24 5.47
CA THR A 55 -6.22 -1.34 5.64
C THR A 55 -5.52 -1.29 4.30
N PHE A 56 -4.50 -0.44 4.20
CA PHE A 56 -3.61 -0.43 3.03
C PHE A 56 -2.39 -1.32 3.29
N ILE A 57 -1.97 -2.07 2.27
CA ILE A 57 -0.76 -2.88 2.30
C ILE A 57 0.13 -2.44 1.15
N ASP A 58 1.37 -2.11 1.50
CA ASP A 58 2.46 -1.94 0.55
C ASP A 58 3.25 -3.26 0.46
N ILE A 59 3.55 -3.74 -0.74
CA ILE A 59 4.34 -4.95 -0.95
C ILE A 59 5.44 -4.63 -1.95
N GLU A 60 6.68 -4.69 -1.45
CA GLU A 60 7.89 -4.41 -2.21
C GLU A 60 8.66 -5.71 -2.51
N ILE A 61 9.07 -5.92 -3.75
CA ILE A 61 9.74 -7.14 -4.21
C ILE A 61 11.18 -6.80 -4.59
N GLN A 62 12.13 -7.39 -3.87
CA GLN A 62 13.56 -7.09 -4.06
C GLN A 62 14.35 -8.38 -4.33
N ASN A 63 15.13 -8.42 -5.41
CA ASN A 63 16.05 -9.52 -5.71
C ASN A 63 17.37 -9.40 -4.94
N SER A 64 17.71 -8.19 -4.51
CA SER A 64 18.93 -7.87 -3.76
C SER A 64 18.69 -6.68 -2.84
N TRP A 65 19.51 -6.54 -1.80
CA TRP A 65 19.42 -5.39 -0.90
C TRP A 65 19.85 -4.09 -1.60
N HIS A 66 19.01 -3.06 -1.48
CA HIS A 66 19.29 -1.71 -1.94
C HIS A 66 19.45 -0.78 -0.73
N PHE A 67 20.55 -0.02 -0.67
CA PHE A 67 20.87 0.82 0.49
C PHE A 67 19.82 1.89 0.79
N ASP A 68 19.15 2.40 -0.24
CA ASP A 68 18.11 3.43 -0.16
C ASP A 68 16.70 2.86 0.14
N PHE A 69 16.58 1.54 0.33
CA PHE A 69 15.30 0.89 0.60
C PHE A 69 14.59 1.43 1.85
N PRO A 70 15.26 1.65 3.01
CA PRO A 70 14.61 2.23 4.18
C PRO A 70 14.04 3.63 3.92
N GLU A 71 14.80 4.48 3.22
CA GLU A 71 14.39 5.84 2.90
C GLU A 71 13.21 5.87 1.92
N ARG A 72 13.20 4.97 0.92
CA ARG A 72 12.06 4.83 0.00
C ARG A 72 10.81 4.34 0.74
N THR A 73 10.96 3.31 1.57
CA THR A 73 9.86 2.73 2.35
C THR A 73 9.20 3.80 3.24
N LEU A 74 10.00 4.59 3.96
CA LEU A 74 9.48 5.68 4.77
C LEU A 74 8.79 6.76 3.93
N TYR A 75 9.37 7.11 2.78
CA TYR A 75 8.77 8.08 1.87
C TYR A 75 7.41 7.61 1.35
N TYR A 76 7.33 6.36 0.88
CA TYR A 76 6.10 5.75 0.37
C TYR A 76 5.02 5.63 1.44
N TRP A 77 5.39 5.11 2.62
CA TRP A 77 4.50 5.05 3.77
C TRP A 77 3.92 6.44 4.10
N SER A 78 4.75 7.48 4.09
CA SER A 78 4.29 8.85 4.35
C SER A 78 3.30 9.34 3.28
N LYS A 79 3.51 9.00 2.00
CA LYS A 79 2.59 9.39 0.92
C LYS A 79 1.26 8.65 1.05
N MET A 80 1.28 7.36 1.36
CA MET A 80 0.06 6.57 1.63
C MET A 80 -0.74 7.11 2.81
N TYR A 81 -0.05 7.44 3.92
CA TYR A 81 -0.70 8.02 5.10
C TYR A 81 -1.45 9.32 4.78
N ASN A 82 -0.85 10.17 3.93
CA ASN A 82 -1.40 11.49 3.61
C ASN A 82 -2.47 11.49 2.51
N GLU A 83 -2.56 10.43 1.69
CA GLU A 83 -3.39 10.40 0.48
C GLU A 83 -4.89 10.67 0.74
N ASN A 84 -5.39 10.22 1.89
CA ASN A 84 -6.82 10.32 2.24
C ASN A 84 -7.11 11.39 3.32
N ILE A 85 -6.10 12.15 3.75
CA ILE A 85 -6.28 13.21 4.75
C ILE A 85 -6.87 14.44 4.06
N LYS A 86 -7.98 14.95 4.59
CA LYS A 86 -8.66 16.13 4.06
C LYS A 86 -8.40 17.36 4.91
N GLN A 87 -8.40 18.53 4.27
CA GLN A 87 -8.31 19.80 4.99
C GLN A 87 -9.46 19.92 6.03
N GLY A 88 -9.11 20.29 7.26
CA GLY A 88 -10.07 20.45 8.36
C GLY A 88 -10.53 19.15 9.02
N GLN A 89 -9.96 18.00 8.63
CA GLN A 89 -10.21 16.72 9.31
C GLN A 89 -9.58 16.74 10.71
N ASP A 90 -10.33 16.21 11.67
CA ASP A 90 -9.85 16.02 13.05
C ASP A 90 -8.69 15.02 13.07
N TYR A 91 -7.59 15.35 13.74
CA TYR A 91 -6.44 14.47 13.94
C TYR A 91 -6.80 13.17 14.68
N CYS A 92 -7.89 13.13 15.44
CA CYS A 92 -8.38 11.89 16.03
C CYS A 92 -8.95 10.92 14.98
N LYS A 93 -9.20 11.38 13.75
CA LYS A 93 -9.86 10.63 12.67
C LYS A 93 -8.97 10.37 11.45
N ILE A 94 -7.68 10.66 11.51
CA ILE A 94 -6.73 10.40 10.40
C ILE A 94 -6.08 9.01 10.46
N PHE A 95 -6.39 8.22 11.50
CA PHE A 95 -5.82 6.89 11.65
C PHE A 95 -6.19 5.99 10.45
N SER A 96 -5.18 5.65 9.66
CA SER A 96 -5.26 4.66 8.61
C SER A 96 -4.34 3.50 9.00
N ARG A 97 -4.89 2.29 9.06
CA ARG A 97 -4.09 1.09 9.29
C ARG A 97 -3.27 0.80 8.03
N MET A 98 -1.96 0.67 8.20
CA MET A 98 -1.03 0.37 7.11
C MET A 98 -0.12 -0.79 7.52
N LEU A 99 0.16 -1.67 6.57
CA LEU A 99 1.13 -2.74 6.68
C LEU A 99 2.18 -2.57 5.56
N LEU A 100 3.44 -2.86 5.89
CA LEU A 100 4.61 -2.89 5.01
C LEU A 100 5.15 -4.31 4.96
#